data_AF-A0AA96R7L2-F1
#
_entry.id   AF-A0AA96R7L2-F1
#
_cell.length_a   1.000
_cell.length_b   1.000
_cell.length_c   1.000
_cell.angle_alpha   90.00
_cell.angle_beta   90.00
_cell.angle_gamma   90.00
#
_symmetry.space_group_name_H-M   'P 1'
#
loop_
_entity.id
_entity.type
_entity.pdbx_description
1 polymer ?
#
loop_
_entity_poly.entity_id
_entity_poly.type
_entity_poly.pdbx_seq_one_letter_code
_entity_poly.pdbx_strand_id
1 'polypeptide(L)'
;MSSLGEKFVVAWATQDWDALAELYDEDVILYAPFAWKVAGRATILKVAVQFHLTYPGLRAALHDEFHNADNTRAVFRYSWDWHNTGPFYGQPATDERGTTIETHTVRLRDGRITEQIVSTNNLALISLQLGRGVEFPLVTPDPALAIVSAAG
;
A
#
# COMPACT_ATOMS: atom_id res chain seq x y z
N MET A 1 -3.78 -8.63 -21.24
CA MET A 1 -4.55 -7.83 -20.26
C MET A 1 -3.67 -7.67 -19.05
N SER A 2 -3.51 -6.46 -18.51
CA SER A 2 -2.70 -6.25 -17.30
C SER A 2 -3.41 -6.76 -16.05
N SER A 3 -2.65 -7.33 -15.12
CA SER A 3 -3.15 -7.85 -13.84
C SER A 3 -3.52 -6.72 -12.87
N LEU A 4 -4.10 -7.04 -11.70
CA LEU A 4 -4.47 -6.02 -10.70
C LEU A 4 -3.21 -5.37 -10.12
N GLY A 5 -2.21 -6.18 -9.75
CA GLY A 5 -0.94 -5.73 -9.19
C GLY A 5 -0.15 -4.89 -10.20
N GLU A 6 -0.14 -5.27 -11.49
CA GLU A 6 0.50 -4.46 -12.53
C GLU A 6 -0.16 -3.08 -12.65
N LYS A 7 -1.49 -3.03 -12.73
CA LYS A 7 -2.23 -1.76 -12.78
C LYS A 7 -1.96 -0.90 -11.55
N PHE A 8 -1.96 -1.53 -10.37
CA PHE A 8 -1.68 -0.85 -9.10
C PHE A 8 -0.27 -0.24 -9.09
N VAL A 9 0.75 -1.05 -9.38
CA VAL A 9 2.15 -0.61 -9.33
C VAL A 9 2.43 0.46 -10.37
N VAL A 10 1.87 0.34 -11.58
CA VAL A 10 2.01 1.36 -12.62
C VAL A 10 1.37 2.67 -12.15
N ALA A 11 0.09 2.64 -11.76
CA ALA A 11 -0.63 3.84 -11.35
C ALA A 11 0.02 4.52 -10.14
N TRP A 12 0.48 3.73 -9.17
CA TRP A 12 1.27 4.20 -8.03
C TRP A 12 2.56 4.88 -8.49
N ALA A 13 3.42 4.16 -9.23
CA ALA A 13 4.73 4.67 -9.62
C ALA A 13 4.65 5.93 -10.51
N THR A 14 3.64 6.02 -11.38
CA THR A 14 3.49 7.13 -12.32
C THR A 14 2.62 8.26 -11.81
N GLN A 15 2.13 8.19 -10.57
CA GLN A 15 1.22 9.18 -9.99
C GLN A 15 -0.08 9.36 -10.80
N ASP A 16 -0.55 8.27 -11.44
CA ASP A 16 -1.82 8.27 -12.16
C ASP A 16 -2.95 8.03 -11.16
N TRP A 17 -3.40 9.12 -10.53
CA TRP A 17 -4.39 9.07 -9.46
C TRP A 17 -5.77 8.65 -9.92
N ASP A 18 -6.12 8.93 -11.18
CA ASP A 18 -7.38 8.50 -11.76
C ASP A 18 -7.36 6.98 -12.00
N ALA A 19 -6.28 6.45 -12.59
CA ALA A 19 -6.11 5.01 -12.74
C ALA A 19 -6.06 4.29 -11.39
N LEU A 20 -5.38 4.87 -10.39
CA LEU A 20 -5.33 4.31 -9.04
C LEU A 20 -6.72 4.34 -8.38
N ALA A 21 -7.47 5.43 -8.54
CA ALA A 21 -8.84 5.57 -8.02
C ALA A 21 -9.80 4.51 -8.61
N GLU A 22 -9.65 4.18 -9.89
CA GLU A 22 -10.47 3.15 -10.53
C GLU A 22 -10.23 1.74 -9.98
N LEU A 23 -9.09 1.47 -9.34
CA LEU A 23 -8.84 0.18 -8.70
C LEU A 23 -9.61 0.01 -7.38
N TYR A 24 -10.12 1.09 -6.80
CA TYR A 24 -10.77 1.09 -5.49
C TYR A 24 -12.28 1.22 -5.58
N ASP A 25 -12.98 0.45 -4.73
CA ASP A 25 -14.36 0.69 -4.35
C ASP A 25 -14.43 1.99 -3.52
N GLU A 26 -15.57 2.69 -3.53
CA GLU A 26 -15.73 3.97 -2.84
C GLU A 26 -15.51 3.83 -1.32
N ASP A 27 -16.02 2.74 -0.74
CA ASP A 27 -16.03 2.47 0.71
C ASP A 27 -14.86 1.59 1.18
N VAL A 28 -13.80 1.50 0.38
CA VAL A 28 -12.61 0.69 0.70
C VAL A 28 -12.04 0.99 2.07
N ILE A 29 -11.57 -0.06 2.77
CA ILE A 29 -10.81 0.06 4.01
C ILE A 29 -9.37 -0.41 3.79
N LEU A 30 -8.41 0.44 4.14
CA LEU A 30 -6.98 0.15 4.13
C LEU A 30 -6.45 -0.05 5.56
N TYR A 31 -5.67 -1.11 5.75
CA TYR A 31 -4.90 -1.38 6.96
C TYR A 31 -3.42 -1.41 6.57
N ALA A 32 -2.63 -0.47 7.08
CA ALA A 32 -1.21 -0.33 6.77
C ALA A 32 -0.38 -0.09 8.04
N PRO A 33 0.94 -0.36 8.02
CA PRO A 33 1.78 -0.15 9.20
C PRO A 33 1.74 1.29 9.71
N PHE A 34 1.79 2.27 8.81
CA PHE A 34 1.75 3.70 9.16
C PHE A 34 0.35 4.25 9.41
N ALA A 35 -0.71 3.50 9.10
CA ALA A 35 -2.09 3.95 9.24
C ALA A 35 -3.03 2.75 9.37
N TRP A 36 -3.69 2.62 10.53
CA TRP A 36 -4.63 1.52 10.76
C TRP A 36 -6.06 1.97 10.48
N LYS A 37 -6.77 1.23 9.63
CA LYS A 37 -8.20 1.43 9.31
C LYS A 37 -8.49 2.79 8.67
N VAL A 38 -7.81 3.09 7.57
CA VAL A 38 -8.10 4.25 6.70
C VAL A 38 -9.32 3.92 5.86
N ALA A 39 -10.40 4.69 6.03
CA ALA A 39 -11.66 4.46 5.32
C ALA A 39 -11.84 5.42 4.14
N GLY A 40 -12.34 4.88 3.03
CA GLY A 40 -12.77 5.58 1.85
C GLY A 40 -11.65 5.84 0.83
N ARG A 41 -11.97 5.65 -0.44
CA ARG A 41 -11.06 5.86 -1.58
C ARG A 41 -10.37 7.22 -1.56
N ALA A 42 -11.14 8.28 -1.29
CA ALA A 42 -10.61 9.65 -1.27
C ALA A 42 -9.51 9.85 -0.21
N THR A 43 -9.62 9.17 0.93
CA THR A 43 -8.63 9.25 2.01
C THR A 43 -7.37 8.47 1.64
N ILE A 44 -7.51 7.29 1.04
CA ILE A 44 -6.38 6.48 0.55
C ILE A 44 -5.57 7.24 -0.50
N LEU A 45 -6.22 7.90 -1.47
CA LEU A 45 -5.52 8.67 -2.49
C LEU A 45 -4.74 9.84 -1.89
N LYS A 46 -5.24 10.50 -0.83
CA LYS A 46 -4.49 11.53 -0.11
C LYS A 46 -3.23 10.96 0.55
N VAL A 47 -3.32 9.75 1.11
CA VAL A 47 -2.15 9.04 1.65
C VAL A 47 -1.14 8.77 0.54
N ALA A 48 -1.59 8.28 -0.62
CA ALA A 48 -0.73 8.02 -1.78
C ALA A 48 0.03 9.29 -2.23
N VAL A 49 -0.69 10.40 -2.40
CA VAL A 49 -0.09 11.69 -2.73
C VAL A 49 0.95 12.10 -1.68
N GLN A 50 0.66 11.95 -0.39
CA GLN A 50 1.61 12.30 0.67
C GLN A 50 2.90 11.47 0.58
N PHE A 51 2.84 10.18 0.25
CA PHE A 51 4.04 9.36 0.04
C PHE A 51 4.88 9.86 -1.13
N HIS A 52 4.27 10.26 -2.24
CA HIS A 52 5.00 10.82 -3.38
C HIS A 52 5.57 12.22 -3.13
N LEU A 53 4.93 13.02 -2.28
CA LEU A 53 5.52 14.27 -1.78
C LEU A 53 6.72 14.02 -0.85
N THR A 54 6.67 12.93 -0.08
CA THR A 54 7.72 12.57 0.90
C THR A 54 8.93 11.91 0.24
N TYR A 55 8.69 11.09 -0.78
CA TYR A 55 9.69 10.36 -1.55
C TYR A 55 9.56 10.68 -3.05
N PRO A 56 9.84 11.93 -3.48
CA PRO A 56 9.79 12.31 -4.87
C PRO A 56 10.63 11.39 -5.76
N GLY A 57 10.06 10.97 -6.89
CA GLY A 57 10.76 10.10 -7.84
C GLY A 57 10.95 8.65 -7.38
N LEU A 58 10.17 8.18 -6.39
CA LEU A 58 10.13 6.76 -6.04
C LEU A 58 9.87 5.91 -7.29
N ARG A 59 10.47 4.72 -7.33
CA ARG A 59 10.36 3.77 -8.45
C ARG A 59 9.89 2.44 -7.90
N ALA A 60 8.86 1.85 -8.52
CA ALA A 60 8.26 0.60 -8.04
C ALA A 60 8.27 -0.49 -9.11
N ALA A 61 8.35 -1.75 -8.68
CA ALA A 61 8.33 -2.92 -9.52
C ALA A 61 7.53 -4.06 -8.87
N LEU A 62 6.57 -4.61 -9.61
CA LEU A 62 5.81 -5.80 -9.19
C LEU A 62 6.74 -7.02 -9.19
N HIS A 63 6.64 -7.85 -8.16
CA HIS A 63 7.39 -9.10 -8.07
C HIS A 63 6.49 -10.30 -8.32
N ASP A 64 5.38 -10.42 -7.58
CA ASP A 64 4.48 -11.56 -7.66
C ASP A 64 3.03 -11.12 -7.49
N GLU A 65 2.11 -11.89 -8.06
CA GLU A 65 0.66 -11.74 -7.88
C GLU A 65 -0.05 -13.09 -7.96
N PHE A 66 -1.00 -13.32 -7.06
CA PHE A 66 -1.83 -14.52 -7.01
C PHE A 66 -3.28 -14.14 -6.76
N HIS A 67 -4.20 -14.85 -7.42
CA HIS A 67 -5.64 -14.72 -7.23
C HIS A 67 -6.22 -16.04 -6.72
N ASN A 68 -7.31 -15.96 -5.96
CA ASN A 68 -8.11 -17.15 -5.69
C ASN A 68 -8.97 -17.52 -6.91
N ALA A 69 -9.55 -18.73 -6.89
CA ALA A 69 -10.24 -19.30 -8.05
C ALA A 69 -11.43 -18.46 -8.57
N ASP A 70 -12.13 -17.75 -7.68
CA ASP A 70 -13.29 -16.90 -8.04
C ASP A 70 -12.92 -15.43 -8.26
N ASN A 71 -11.62 -15.07 -8.19
CA ASN A 71 -11.10 -13.70 -8.31
C ASN A 71 -11.73 -12.69 -7.33
N THR A 72 -12.21 -13.14 -6.17
CA THR A 72 -12.68 -12.25 -5.09
C THR A 72 -11.57 -11.86 -4.12
N ARG A 73 -10.39 -12.46 -4.24
CA ARG A 73 -9.21 -12.16 -3.43
C ARG A 73 -7.95 -12.21 -4.27
N ALA A 74 -7.03 -11.29 -3.99
CA ALA A 74 -5.71 -11.32 -4.55
C ALA A 74 -4.65 -11.03 -3.48
N VAL A 75 -3.43 -11.48 -3.74
CA VAL A 75 -2.24 -11.02 -3.05
C VAL A 75 -1.21 -10.60 -4.08
N PHE A 76 -0.59 -9.44 -3.89
CA PHE A 76 0.52 -9.01 -4.71
C PHE A 76 1.65 -8.47 -3.86
N ARG A 77 2.88 -8.62 -4.36
CA ARG A 77 4.08 -8.15 -3.71
C ARG A 77 4.87 -7.29 -4.67
N TYR A 78 5.28 -6.12 -4.24
CA TYR A 78 6.10 -5.21 -5.05
C TYR A 78 7.21 -4.59 -4.19
N SER A 79 8.29 -4.19 -4.85
CA SER A 79 9.33 -3.38 -4.23
C SER A 79 9.27 -1.95 -4.73
N TRP A 80 9.73 -1.01 -3.92
CA TRP A 80 9.95 0.36 -4.36
C TRP A 80 11.17 0.99 -3.70
N ASP A 81 11.94 1.71 -4.50
CA ASP A 81 13.07 2.50 -4.07
C ASP A 81 12.61 3.89 -3.66
N TRP A 82 13.19 4.42 -2.58
CA TRP A 82 12.85 5.73 -2.04
C TRP A 82 14.07 6.54 -1.64
N HIS A 83 13.90 7.86 -1.72
CA HIS A 83 14.86 8.86 -1.25
C HIS A 83 14.06 9.98 -0.58
N ASN A 84 14.26 10.18 0.73
CA ASN A 84 13.49 11.15 1.49
C ASN A 84 14.03 12.57 1.29
N THR A 85 13.59 13.20 0.21
CA THR A 85 13.86 14.62 -0.08
C THR A 85 12.69 15.54 0.24
N GLY A 86 11.53 14.97 0.60
CA GLY A 86 10.35 15.71 1.03
C GLY A 86 10.05 15.59 2.54
N PRO A 87 9.17 16.46 3.07
CA PRO A 87 8.74 16.39 4.46
C PRO A 87 7.78 15.21 4.70
N PHE A 88 7.70 14.72 5.94
CA PHE A 88 6.76 13.66 6.34
C PHE A 88 6.11 14.03 7.68
N TYR A 89 4.79 14.22 7.73
CA TYR A 89 4.05 14.53 8.96
C TYR A 89 4.72 15.61 9.85
N GLY A 90 5.12 16.74 9.24
CA GLY A 90 5.77 17.85 9.95
C GLY A 90 7.27 17.66 10.21
N GLN A 91 7.83 16.50 9.92
CA GLN A 91 9.27 16.25 10.00
C GLN A 91 9.98 16.69 8.71
N PRO A 92 11.14 17.36 8.79
CA PRO A 92 11.92 17.77 7.61
C PRO A 92 12.50 16.55 6.88
N ALA A 93 12.86 16.74 5.61
CA ALA A 93 13.53 15.72 4.81
C ALA A 93 14.85 15.26 5.47
N THR A 94 15.19 13.98 5.32
CA THR A 94 16.38 13.38 5.95
C THR A 94 17.52 13.08 4.99
N ASP A 95 17.28 13.15 3.67
CA ASP A 95 18.20 12.71 2.61
C ASP A 95 18.52 11.20 2.61
N GLU A 96 17.91 10.44 3.53
CA GLU A 96 18.04 8.98 3.62
C GLU A 96 17.41 8.29 2.42
N ARG A 97 17.93 7.12 2.06
CA ARG A 97 17.46 6.32 0.93
C ARG A 97 17.42 4.84 1.25
N GLY A 98 16.58 4.11 0.53
CA GLY A 98 16.50 2.67 0.67
C GLY A 98 15.49 2.05 -0.27
N THR A 99 15.16 0.80 0.02
CA THR A 99 14.14 0.03 -0.70
C THR A 99 13.15 -0.51 0.30
N THR A 100 11.87 -0.45 -0.02
CA THR A 100 10.79 -1.10 0.74
C THR A 100 10.19 -2.21 -0.11
N ILE A 101 9.84 -3.33 0.53
CA ILE A 101 9.06 -4.41 -0.09
C ILE A 101 7.73 -4.48 0.66
N GLU A 102 6.63 -4.42 -0.07
CA GLU A 102 5.28 -4.53 0.48
C GLU A 102 4.54 -5.73 -0.08
N THR A 103 3.80 -6.41 0.79
CA THR A 103 2.85 -7.46 0.42
C THR A 103 1.44 -6.97 0.74
N HIS A 104 0.57 -7.02 -0.27
CA HIS A 104 -0.79 -6.50 -0.22
C HIS A 104 -1.75 -7.67 -0.37
N THR A 105 -2.58 -7.92 0.64
CA THR A 105 -3.72 -8.83 0.50
C THR A 105 -4.98 -8.00 0.32
N VAL A 106 -5.76 -8.30 -0.71
CA VAL A 106 -6.96 -7.53 -1.06
C VAL A 106 -8.20 -8.40 -1.20
N ARG A 107 -9.35 -7.82 -0.86
CA ARG A 107 -10.67 -8.35 -1.21
C ARG A 107 -11.27 -7.52 -2.33
N LEU A 108 -11.89 -8.21 -3.28
CA LEU A 108 -12.42 -7.65 -4.51
C LEU A 108 -13.93 -7.81 -4.58
N ARG A 109 -14.59 -6.78 -5.10
CA ARG A 109 -15.99 -6.80 -5.55
C ARG A 109 -16.03 -6.15 -6.92
N ASP A 110 -16.56 -6.86 -7.91
CA ASP A 110 -16.64 -6.38 -9.29
C ASP A 110 -15.28 -5.87 -9.84
N GLY A 111 -14.19 -6.55 -9.46
CA GLY A 111 -12.82 -6.19 -9.84
C GLY A 111 -12.21 -5.00 -9.10
N ARG A 112 -12.93 -4.38 -8.15
CA ARG A 112 -12.48 -3.25 -7.33
C ARG A 112 -12.09 -3.67 -5.92
N ILE A 113 -11.06 -3.05 -5.37
CA ILE A 113 -10.55 -3.30 -4.02
C ILE A 113 -11.52 -2.70 -3.00
N THR A 114 -12.06 -3.57 -2.13
CA THR A 114 -12.97 -3.21 -1.02
C THR A 114 -12.28 -3.27 0.33
N GLU A 115 -11.21 -4.06 0.43
CA GLU A 115 -10.36 -4.16 1.62
C GLU A 115 -8.92 -4.39 1.16
N GLN A 116 -7.98 -3.73 1.81
CA GLN A 116 -6.55 -3.90 1.55
C GLN A 116 -5.78 -3.92 2.87
N ILE A 117 -4.95 -4.95 3.04
CA ILE A 117 -4.04 -5.07 4.18
C ILE A 117 -2.62 -5.06 3.61
N VAL A 118 -1.82 -4.13 4.09
CA VAL A 118 -0.42 -3.92 3.69
C VAL A 118 0.48 -4.43 4.79
N SER A 119 1.44 -5.26 4.41
CA SER A 119 2.55 -5.68 5.25
C SER A 119 3.87 -5.24 4.62
N THR A 120 4.82 -4.81 5.45
CA THR A 120 6.18 -4.48 5.01
C THR A 120 7.09 -5.68 5.28
N ASN A 121 7.79 -6.16 4.26
CA ASN A 121 8.65 -7.33 4.36
C ASN A 121 10.07 -6.97 4.83
N ASN A 122 10.47 -5.71 4.69
CA ASN A 122 11.71 -5.17 5.21
C ASN A 122 11.42 -3.89 6.02
N LEU A 123 12.34 -3.56 6.93
CA LEU A 123 12.04 -2.60 8.00
C LEU A 123 12.79 -1.27 7.87
N ALA A 124 13.57 -1.04 6.80
CA ALA A 124 14.38 0.18 6.67
C ALA A 124 13.55 1.46 6.77
N LEU A 125 12.44 1.53 6.02
CA LEU A 125 11.54 2.68 6.07
C LEU A 125 10.84 2.83 7.41
N ILE A 126 10.42 1.71 8.02
CA ILE A 126 9.79 1.68 9.35
C ILE A 126 10.77 2.22 10.40
N SER A 127 12.01 1.72 10.41
CA SER A 127 13.08 2.15 11.31
C SER A 127 13.40 3.63 11.15
N LEU A 128 13.43 4.15 9.92
CA LEU A 128 13.60 5.58 9.65
C LEU A 128 12.51 6.41 10.34
N GLN A 129 11.24 6.03 10.19
CA GLN A 129 10.14 6.79 10.79
C GLN A 129 10.08 6.66 12.31
N LEU A 130 10.40 5.49 12.86
CA LEU A 130 10.55 5.31 14.32
C LEU A 130 11.65 6.22 14.88
N GLY A 131 12.80 6.31 14.20
CA GLY A 131 13.89 7.22 14.58
C GLY A 131 13.50 8.70 14.55
N ARG A 132 12.46 9.06 13.79
CA ARG A 132 11.88 10.42 13.72
C ARG A 132 10.75 10.66 14.72
N GLY A 133 10.45 9.68 15.58
CA GLY A 133 9.36 9.76 16.55
C GLY A 133 7.96 9.71 15.93
N VAL A 134 7.82 9.17 14.72
CA VAL A 134 6.49 8.90 14.15
C VAL A 134 5.84 7.79 14.97
N GLU A 135 4.66 8.07 15.50
CA GLU A 135 3.89 7.09 16.25
C GLU A 135 3.20 6.10 15.30
N PHE A 136 3.23 4.83 15.68
CA PHE A 136 2.55 3.75 14.96
C PHE A 136 1.32 3.30 15.73
N PRO A 137 0.26 2.84 15.05
CA PRO A 137 -0.88 2.19 15.70
C PRO A 137 -0.41 0.99 16.52
N LEU A 138 -0.71 0.98 17.84
CA LEU A 138 -0.33 -0.11 18.75
C LEU A 138 -1.38 -1.23 18.82
N VAL A 139 -2.66 -0.87 18.59
CA VAL A 139 -3.79 -1.80 18.67
C VAL A 139 -4.32 -2.04 17.26
N THR A 140 -3.82 -3.12 16.65
CA THR A 140 -4.07 -3.46 15.24
C THR A 140 -4.67 -4.86 15.11
N PRO A 141 -5.92 -5.08 15.55
CA PRO A 141 -6.55 -6.39 15.46
C PRO A 141 -6.80 -6.77 14.00
N ASP A 142 -6.50 -8.02 13.65
CA ASP A 142 -6.74 -8.53 12.30
C ASP A 142 -8.22 -8.33 11.89
N PRO A 143 -8.50 -7.63 10.78
CA PRO A 143 -9.88 -7.38 10.33
C PRO A 143 -10.57 -8.65 9.80
N ALA A 144 -9.82 -9.72 9.52
CA ALA A 144 -10.30 -10.95 8.90
C ALA A 144 -9.96 -12.20 9.74
N LEU A 145 -10.40 -12.23 11.01
CA LEU A 145 -10.17 -13.32 11.97
C LEU A 145 -10.64 -14.74 11.53
N ALA A 146 -11.36 -14.85 10.42
CA ALA A 146 -11.81 -16.14 9.90
C ALA A 146 -10.70 -16.83 9.08
N ILE A 147 -10.31 -18.04 9.50
CA ILE A 147 -9.43 -18.88 8.68
C ILE A 147 -10.17 -19.25 7.41
N VAL A 148 -9.64 -18.82 6.27
CA VAL A 148 -10.15 -19.13 4.94
C VAL A 148 -9.02 -19.66 4.08
N SER A 149 -9.12 -20.91 3.63
CA SER A 149 -8.21 -21.51 2.66
C SER A 149 -8.90 -21.64 1.32
N ALA A 150 -8.27 -21.18 0.24
CA ALA A 150 -8.71 -21.59 -1.10
C ALA A 150 -8.18 -23.00 -1.36
N ALA A 151 -9.07 -23.96 -1.60
CA ALA A 151 -8.67 -25.23 -2.19
C ALA A 151 -8.38 -24.97 -3.68
N GLY A 152 -7.23 -25.46 -4.14
CA GLY A 152 -6.83 -25.40 -5.56
C GLY A 152 -7.61 -26.37 -6.42
#